data_AF-A0A1I2G2V1-F1
#
_entry.id   AF-A0A1I2G2V1-F1
#
_cell.length_a   1.000
_cell.length_b   1.000
_cell.length_c   1.000
_cell.angle_alpha   90.00
_cell.angle_beta   90.00
_cell.angle_gamma   90.00
#
_symmetry.space_group_name_H-M   'P 1'
#
loop_
_entity.id
_entity.type
_entity.pdbx_description
1 polymer ?
#
loop_
_entity_poly.entity_id
_entity_poly.type
_entity_poly.pdbx_seq_one_letter_code
_entity_poly.pdbx_strand_id
1 'polypeptide(L)'
;MRIGELAQKSGFSRDTIRFYEQNGLITSTVEDSETNSYRNYKDDCLVWLEFFAGAREAGMTVADLRSIVVSTAESCDREVARAVIQRKIEELEERAEQIGNVVLFLENTLSGSD
;
A
#
# COMPACT_ATOMS: atom_id res chain seq x y z
N MET A 1 -0.88 11.27 -15.84
CA MET A 1 -0.93 12.35 -14.83
C MET A 1 0.47 12.75 -14.39
N ARG A 2 0.72 14.04 -14.13
CA ARG A 2 2.00 14.50 -13.55
C ARG A 2 2.03 14.28 -12.03
N ILE A 3 3.23 14.32 -11.42
CA ILE A 3 3.38 14.13 -9.97
C ILE A 3 2.53 15.08 -9.12
N GLY A 4 2.35 16.32 -9.57
CA GLY A 4 1.53 17.31 -8.86
C GLY A 4 0.05 16.96 -8.85
N GLU A 5 -0.46 16.47 -9.98
CA GLU A 5 -1.84 16.00 -10.11
C GLU A 5 -2.06 14.71 -9.31
N LEU A 6 -1.09 13.78 -9.36
CA LEU A 6 -1.13 12.54 -8.58
C LEU A 6 -1.14 12.82 -7.07
N ALA A 7 -0.34 13.79 -6.60
CA ALA A 7 -0.33 14.21 -5.21
C ALA A 7 -1.68 14.79 -4.77
N GLN A 8 -2.30 15.63 -5.62
CA GLN A 8 -3.60 16.22 -5.32
C GLN A 8 -4.71 15.17 -5.25
N LYS A 9 -4.73 14.22 -6.20
CA LYS A 9 -5.75 13.18 -6.28
C LYS A 9 -5.60 12.12 -5.18
N SER A 10 -4.37 11.71 -4.87
CA SER A 10 -4.11 10.65 -3.89
C SER A 10 -4.01 11.14 -2.45
N GLY A 11 -3.91 12.45 -2.22
CA GLY A 11 -3.68 13.03 -0.89
C GLY A 11 -2.26 12.85 -0.34
N PHE A 12 -1.39 12.13 -1.07
CA PHE A 12 0.01 11.95 -0.68
C PHE A 12 0.88 13.15 -1.06
N SER A 13 1.92 13.38 -0.25
CA SER A 13 2.97 14.32 -0.62
C SER A 13 3.74 13.84 -1.85
N ARG A 14 4.28 14.79 -2.63
CA ARG A 14 5.15 14.47 -3.78
C ARG A 14 6.35 13.62 -3.38
N ASP A 15 6.88 13.82 -2.17
CA ASP A 15 8.02 13.07 -1.66
C ASP A 15 7.63 11.64 -1.29
N THR A 16 6.43 11.42 -0.76
CA THR A 16 5.88 10.07 -0.54
C THR A 16 5.67 9.32 -1.85
N ILE A 17 5.15 9.99 -2.88
CA ILE A 17 5.00 9.41 -4.22
C ILE A 17 6.36 9.03 -4.80
N ARG A 18 7.36 9.91 -4.72
CA ARG A 18 8.74 9.60 -5.14
C ARG A 18 9.32 8.44 -4.37
N PHE A 19 9.08 8.38 -3.06
CA PHE A 19 9.52 7.27 -2.23
C PHE A 19 8.93 5.95 -2.71
N TYR A 20 7.63 5.90 -3.01
CA TYR A 20 6.99 4.70 -3.56
C TYR A 20 7.50 4.33 -4.95
N GLU A 21 7.75 5.31 -5.81
CA GLU A 21 8.37 5.10 -7.13
C GLU A 21 9.78 4.49 -7.00
N GLN A 22 10.63 5.06 -6.13
CA GLN A 22 11.98 4.54 -5.88
C GLN A 22 11.99 3.12 -5.29
N ASN A 23 10.92 2.75 -4.58
CA ASN A 23 10.74 1.42 -4.02
C ASN A 23 10.06 0.44 -4.99
N GLY A 24 9.80 0.84 -6.23
CA GLY A 24 9.18 0.00 -7.27
C GLY A 24 7.71 -0.33 -7.01
N LEU A 25 7.04 0.43 -6.13
CA LEU A 25 5.63 0.23 -5.78
C LEU A 25 4.68 0.87 -6.78
N ILE A 26 5.12 1.96 -7.41
CA ILE A 26 4.44 2.60 -8.54
C ILE A 26 5.47 2.83 -9.64
N THR A 27 5.00 2.90 -10.88
CA THR A 27 5.85 3.15 -12.04
C THR A 27 5.42 4.43 -12.74
N SER A 28 6.40 5.15 -13.28
CA SER A 28 6.17 6.29 -14.16
C SER A 28 6.88 6.06 -15.48
N THR A 29 6.34 6.65 -16.56
CA THR A 29 7.03 6.73 -17.85
C THR A 29 7.70 8.09 -17.96
N VAL A 30 8.96 8.08 -18.36
CA VAL A 30 9.67 9.31 -18.71
C VAL A 30 9.21 9.70 -20.10
N GLU A 31 8.60 10.88 -20.20
CA GLU A 31 8.25 11.51 -21.48
C GLU A 31 9.27 12.59 -21.76
N ASP A 32 10.11 12.35 -22.77
CA ASP A 32 11.08 13.32 -23.26
C ASP A 32 10.38 14.24 -24.27
N SER A 33 10.30 15.53 -23.93
CA SER A 33 9.99 16.58 -24.92
C SER A 33 11.29 17.30 -25.31
N GLU A 34 11.31 17.91 -26.49
CA GLU A 34 12.48 18.65 -27.04
C GLU A 34 13.06 19.72 -26.08
N THR A 35 12.30 20.14 -25.06
CA THR A 35 12.71 21.18 -24.10
C THR A 35 12.76 20.75 -22.63
N ASN A 36 12.16 19.62 -22.25
CA ASN A 36 12.17 19.14 -20.87
C ASN A 36 11.74 17.67 -20.78
N SER A 37 12.33 16.92 -19.85
CA SER A 37 11.89 15.56 -19.50
C SER A 37 10.97 15.63 -18.29
N TYR A 38 9.79 15.02 -18.39
CA TYR A 38 8.84 14.93 -17.26
C TYR A 38 8.34 13.51 -17.06
N ARG A 39 7.94 13.21 -15.82
CA ARG A 39 7.38 11.90 -15.44
C ARG A 39 5.87 11.92 -15.58
N ASN A 40 5.35 10.89 -16.23
CA ASN A 40 3.92 10.64 -16.38
C ASN A 40 3.54 9.36 -15.62
N TYR A 41 2.55 9.45 -14.74
CA TYR A 41 2.02 8.35 -13.94
C TYR A 41 0.67 7.91 -14.53
N LYS A 42 0.45 6.60 -14.57
CA LYS A 42 -0.82 6.00 -15.02
C LYS A 42 -1.89 6.09 -13.93
N ASP A 43 -3.15 5.96 -14.33
CA ASP A 43 -4.28 5.98 -13.40
C ASP A 43 -4.25 4.83 -12.38
N ASP A 44 -3.68 3.67 -12.75
CA ASP A 44 -3.46 2.54 -11.84
C ASP A 44 -2.64 2.93 -10.60
N CYS A 45 -1.79 3.96 -10.70
CA CYS A 45 -1.04 4.47 -9.54
C CYS A 45 -1.97 4.99 -8.44
N LEU A 46 -3.14 5.54 -8.78
CA LEU A 46 -4.10 6.01 -7.77
C LEU A 46 -4.69 4.84 -6.98
N VAL A 47 -5.09 3.76 -7.67
CA VAL A 47 -5.63 2.55 -7.04
C VAL A 47 -4.61 1.96 -6.07
N TRP A 48 -3.34 1.89 -6.49
CA TRP A 48 -2.26 1.42 -5.62
C TRP A 48 -2.00 2.36 -4.43
N LEU A 49 -2.00 3.67 -4.64
CA LEU A 49 -1.79 4.63 -3.56
C LEU A 49 -2.91 4.59 -2.51
N GLU A 50 -4.17 4.47 -2.92
CA GLU A 50 -5.31 4.28 -2.01
C GLU A 50 -5.16 2.99 -1.19
N PHE A 51 -4.79 1.89 -1.85
CA PHE A 51 -4.49 0.64 -1.14
C PHE A 51 -3.32 0.81 -0.15
N PHE A 52 -2.24 1.48 -0.54
CA PHE A 52 -1.08 1.70 0.33
C PHE A 52 -1.44 2.52 1.57
N ALA A 53 -2.35 3.49 1.46
CA ALA A 53 -2.82 4.25 2.61
C ALA A 53 -3.42 3.32 3.68
N GLY A 54 -4.45 2.54 3.32
CA GLY A 54 -5.10 1.61 4.25
C GLY A 54 -4.18 0.49 4.74
N ALA A 55 -3.33 -0.04 3.85
CA ALA A 55 -2.38 -1.08 4.21
C ALA A 55 -1.34 -0.61 5.23
N ARG A 56 -0.85 0.64 5.12
CA ARG A 56 0.09 1.22 6.09
C ARG A 56 -0.56 1.44 7.45
N GLU A 57 -1.82 1.87 7.48
CA GLU A 57 -2.61 2.00 8.71
C GLU A 57 -2.87 0.64 9.37
N ALA A 58 -3.09 -0.41 8.57
CA ALA A 58 -3.19 -1.79 9.04
C ALA A 58 -1.85 -2.41 9.48
N GLY A 59 -0.76 -1.64 9.52
CA GLY A 59 0.54 -2.08 10.01
C GLY A 59 1.35 -2.90 9.00
N MET A 60 1.05 -2.80 7.69
CA MET A 60 1.86 -3.42 6.65
C MET A 60 3.15 -2.63 6.40
N THR A 61 4.23 -3.36 6.16
CA THR A 61 5.53 -2.77 5.84
C THR A 61 5.64 -2.46 4.35
N VAL A 62 6.57 -1.59 3.97
CA VAL A 62 6.88 -1.32 2.55
C VAL A 62 7.31 -2.60 1.81
N ALA A 63 7.95 -3.54 2.50
CA ALA A 63 8.32 -4.85 1.95
C ALA A 63 7.08 -5.70 1.63
N ASP A 64 6.07 -5.69 2.50
CA ASP A 64 4.79 -6.38 2.26
C ASP A 64 4.09 -5.82 1.02
N LEU A 65 4.02 -4.48 0.92
CA LEU A 65 3.43 -3.81 -0.24
C LEU A 65 4.14 -4.21 -1.53
N ARG A 66 5.48 -4.28 -1.51
CA ARG A 66 6.27 -4.67 -2.68
C ARG A 66 6.00 -6.11 -3.08
N SER A 67 5.92 -7.01 -2.09
CA SER A 67 5.59 -8.42 -2.34
C SER A 67 4.25 -8.58 -3.06
N ILE A 68 3.24 -7.79 -2.66
CA ILE A 68 1.92 -7.78 -3.30
C ILE A 68 2.00 -7.23 -4.71
N VAL A 69 2.62 -6.06 -4.91
CA VAL A 69 2.75 -5.44 -6.24
C VAL A 69 3.44 -6.39 -7.22
N VAL A 70 4.54 -7.02 -6.81
CA VAL A 70 5.28 -8.00 -7.63
C VAL A 70 4.41 -9.21 -7.93
N SER A 71 3.69 -9.73 -6.94
CA SER A 71 2.77 -10.87 -7.11
C SER A 71 1.64 -10.57 -8.08
N THR A 72 1.14 -9.33 -8.11
CA THR A 72 0.06 -8.92 -9.00
C THR A 72 0.52 -8.51 -10.41
N ALA A 73 1.83 -8.35 -10.63
CA ALA A 73 2.36 -8.04 -11.94
C ALA A 73 2.25 -9.26 -12.87
N GLU A 74 1.99 -9.01 -14.17
CA GLU A 74 1.68 -10.02 -15.20
C GLU A 74 2.75 -11.12 -15.37
N SER A 75 3.93 -10.95 -14.79
CA SER A 75 5.08 -11.86 -14.90
C SER A 75 5.18 -12.94 -13.83
N CYS A 76 4.32 -12.96 -12.80
CA CYS A 76 4.39 -13.96 -11.73
C CYS A 76 3.42 -15.12 -11.95
N ASP A 77 3.85 -16.32 -11.54
CA ASP A 77 2.97 -17.49 -11.47
C ASP A 77 1.76 -17.16 -10.59
N ARG A 78 0.57 -17.31 -11.16
CA ARG A 78 -0.70 -16.97 -10.51
C ARG A 78 -0.89 -17.74 -9.20
N GLU A 79 -0.38 -18.97 -9.10
CA GLU A 79 -0.47 -19.76 -7.88
C GLU A 79 0.41 -19.18 -6.76
N VAL A 80 1.64 -18.78 -7.12
CA VAL A 80 2.57 -18.13 -6.18
C VAL A 80 2.00 -16.80 -5.71
N ALA A 81 1.46 -16.00 -6.64
CA ALA A 81 0.84 -14.72 -6.32
C ALA A 81 -0.34 -14.89 -5.34
N ARG A 82 -1.20 -15.87 -5.60
CA ARG A 82 -2.33 -16.19 -4.72
C ARG A 82 -1.85 -16.64 -3.34
N ALA A 83 -0.82 -17.47 -3.26
CA ALA A 83 -0.27 -17.94 -1.98
C ALA A 83 0.29 -16.78 -1.14
N VAL A 84 0.99 -15.83 -1.77
CA VAL A 84 1.52 -14.63 -1.07
C VAL A 84 0.38 -13.78 -0.50
N ILE A 85 -0.64 -13.52 -1.31
CA ILE A 85 -1.80 -12.73 -0.87
C ILE A 85 -2.56 -13.45 0.25
N GLN A 86 -2.81 -14.75 0.09
CA GLN A 86 -3.51 -15.57 1.09
C GLN A 86 -2.80 -15.56 2.44
N ARG A 87 -1.48 -15.77 2.44
CA ARG A 87 -0.67 -15.69 3.65
C ARG A 87 -0.76 -14.31 4.31
N LYS A 88 -0.79 -13.24 3.52
CA LYS A 88 -0.89 -11.88 4.06
C LYS A 88 -2.26 -11.61 4.69
N ILE A 89 -3.32 -12.18 4.12
CA ILE A 89 -4.67 -12.12 4.72
C ILE A 89 -4.66 -12.80 6.09
N GLU A 90 -4.14 -14.03 6.17
CA GLU A 90 -4.05 -14.79 7.43
C GLU A 90 -3.25 -14.02 8.50
N GLU A 91 -2.09 -13.45 8.14
CA GLU A 91 -1.29 -12.63 9.05
C GLU A 91 -2.02 -11.38 9.55
N LEU A 92 -2.89 -10.77 8.74
CA LEU A 92 -3.67 -9.59 9.13
C LEU A 92 -4.87 -9.97 10.00
N GLU A 93 -5.52 -11.10 9.71
CA GLU A 93 -6.63 -11.63 10.49
C GLU A 93 -6.18 -12.02 11.91
N GLU A 94 -5.05 -12.71 12.04
CA GLU A 94 -4.46 -13.04 13.35
C GLU A 94 -4.15 -11.77 14.17
N ARG A 95 -3.61 -10.73 13.53
CA ARG A 95 -3.36 -9.45 14.20
C ARG A 95 -4.65 -8.76 14.62
N ALA A 96 -5.68 -8.79 13.78
CA ALA A 96 -6.98 -8.22 14.10
C ALA A 96 -7.60 -8.91 15.32
N GLU A 97 -7.50 -10.24 15.41
CA GLU A 97 -7.96 -11.00 16.58
C GLU A 97 -7.18 -10.61 17.84
N GLN A 98 -5.85 -10.50 17.77
CA GLN A 98 -5.02 -10.05 18.89
C GLN A 98 -5.40 -8.65 19.37
N ILE A 99 -5.60 -7.71 18.44
CA ILE A 99 -6.04 -6.35 18.77
C ILE A 99 -7.43 -6.39 19.43
N GLY A 100 -8.37 -7.17 18.88
CA GLY A 100 -9.70 -7.36 19.46
C GLY A 100 -9.66 -7.90 20.89
N ASN A 101 -8.81 -8.89 21.16
CA ASN A 101 -8.63 -9.44 22.51
C ASN A 101 -8.10 -8.40 23.50
N VAL A 102 -7.18 -7.53 23.08
CA VAL A 102 -6.69 -6.42 23.91
C VAL A 102 -7.80 -5.39 24.17
N VAL A 103 -8.59 -5.03 23.15
CA VAL A 103 -9.73 -4.12 23.31
C VAL A 103 -10.74 -4.68 24.32
N LEU A 104 -11.14 -5.95 24.17
CA LEU A 104 -12.06 -6.62 25.11
C LEU A 104 -11.51 -6.64 26.54
N PHE A 105 -10.22 -6.88 26.72
CA PHE A 105 -9.59 -6.81 28.03
C PHE A 105 -9.71 -5.41 28.64
N LEU A 106 -9.43 -4.35 27.87
CA LEU A 106 -9.53 -2.97 28.33
C LEU A 106 -10.98 -2.54 28.63
N GLU A 107 -11.96 -3.02 27.86
CA GLU A 107 -13.37 -2.77 28.14
C GLU A 107 -13.84 -3.45 29.43
N ASN A 108 -13.37 -4.68 29.68
CA ASN A 108 -13.67 -5.40 30.91
C ASN A 108 -13.03 -4.77 32.14
N THR A 109 -11.81 -4.20 32.04
CA THR A 109 -11.19 -3.50 33.17
C THR A 109 -11.90 -2.19 33.51
N LEU A 110 -12.44 -1.48 32.51
CA LEU A 110 -13.29 -0.30 32.73
C LEU A 110 -14.62 -0.68 33.38
N SER A 111 -15.21 -1.80 32.99
CA SER A 111 -16.49 -2.30 33.53
C SER A 111 -16.39 -2.94 34.92
N GLY A 112 -15.17 -3.24 35.39
CA GLY A 112 -14.87 -3.90 36.66
C GLY A 112 -14.35 -2.99 37.78
N SER A 113 -14.38 -1.66 37.60
CA SER A 113 -14.13 -0.71 38.69
C SER A 113 -15.46 -0.24 39.30
N ASP A 114 -16.03 -1.07 40.16
CA ASP A 114 -17.01 -0.71 41.21
C ASP A 114 -16.61 -1.42 42.52
#